data_AF-A0A6H1RC22-F1
#
_entry.id   AF-A0A6H1RC22-F1
#
_cell.length_a   1.000
_cell.length_b   1.000
_cell.length_c   1.000
_cell.angle_alpha   90.00
_cell.angle_beta   90.00
_cell.angle_gamma   90.00
#
_symmetry.space_group_name_H-M   'P 1'
#
loop_
_entity.id
_entity.type
_entity.pdbx_description
1 polymer ?
#
loop_
_entity_poly.entity_id
_entity_poly.type
_entity_poly.pdbx_seq_one_letter_code
_entity_poly.pdbx_strand_id
1 'polypeptide(L)'
;MNTLPQQVNVVPAAATLTVDLRAPEEAVLAKAESAIRHFAEDVALAYGCELTTCERMSRTAPATFDPAVVDRVADRVEARGLPGAQALVRRRARRAATRHDLPDRDGVRRSQRDGISHSPDEWSLPEDCTLGVQLMAKVAIGLLND
;
A
#
# COMPACT_ATOMS: atom_id res chain seq x y z
N MET A 1 5.07 -17.30 -6.42
CA MET A 1 6.06 -17.88 -7.35
C MET A 1 5.43 -19.09 -7.99
N ASN A 2 5.45 -19.14 -9.32
CA ASN A 2 5.00 -20.28 -10.09
C ASN A 2 6.23 -20.98 -10.67
N THR A 3 6.35 -22.29 -10.54
CA THR A 3 7.45 -23.07 -11.14
C THR A 3 6.89 -23.95 -12.24
N LEU A 4 7.70 -24.49 -13.14
CA LEU A 4 7.27 -25.50 -14.11
C LEU A 4 8.24 -26.69 -14.07
N PRO A 5 7.74 -27.94 -14.07
CA PRO A 5 6.33 -28.35 -14.24
C PRO A 5 5.51 -28.48 -12.94
N GLN A 6 6.02 -28.01 -11.79
CA GLN A 6 5.39 -28.17 -10.46
C GLN A 6 5.25 -29.61 -9.95
N GLN A 7 6.16 -30.51 -10.36
CA GLN A 7 6.18 -31.89 -9.89
C GLN A 7 7.14 -32.06 -8.72
N VAL A 8 6.70 -32.76 -7.67
CA VAL A 8 7.45 -32.92 -6.40
C VAL A 8 8.83 -33.58 -6.56
N ASN A 9 9.02 -34.37 -7.61
CA ASN A 9 10.23 -35.14 -7.89
C ASN A 9 10.97 -34.70 -9.16
N VAL A 10 10.63 -33.53 -9.72
CA VAL A 10 11.28 -32.98 -10.91
C VAL A 10 11.88 -31.63 -10.55
N VAL A 11 13.18 -31.45 -10.82
CA VAL A 11 13.82 -30.15 -10.67
C VAL A 11 13.14 -29.15 -11.63
N PRO A 12 12.65 -28.00 -11.14
CA PRO A 12 11.99 -27.03 -12.01
C PRO A 12 12.88 -26.55 -13.14
N ALA A 13 12.35 -26.53 -14.36
CA ALA A 13 13.05 -25.99 -15.52
C ALA A 13 12.86 -24.47 -15.66
N ALA A 14 11.80 -23.91 -15.05
CA ALA A 14 11.51 -22.49 -15.09
C ALA A 14 10.77 -22.05 -13.80
N ALA A 15 10.91 -20.76 -13.48
CA ALA A 15 10.15 -20.10 -12.43
C ALA A 15 9.71 -18.70 -12.88
N THR A 16 8.50 -18.33 -12.53
CA THR A 16 7.94 -16.99 -12.70
C THR A 16 7.64 -16.38 -11.33
N LEU A 17 8.14 -15.17 -11.12
CA LEU A 17 7.96 -14.40 -9.90
C LEU A 17 7.32 -13.07 -10.23
N THR A 18 6.52 -12.56 -9.30
CA THR A 18 5.95 -11.22 -9.35
C THR A 18 6.45 -10.48 -8.11
N VAL A 19 6.91 -9.24 -8.30
CA VAL A 19 7.45 -8.41 -7.23
C VAL A 19 6.67 -7.12 -7.17
N ASP A 20 6.14 -6.79 -5.99
CA ASP A 20 5.47 -5.53 -5.72
C ASP A 20 6.43 -4.62 -4.94
N LEU A 21 6.69 -3.42 -5.48
CA LEU A 21 7.61 -2.46 -4.89
C LEU A 21 6.87 -1.17 -4.56
N ARG A 22 7.09 -0.65 -3.35
CA ARG A 22 6.46 0.58 -2.86
C ARG A 22 7.50 1.44 -2.17
N ALA A 23 7.49 2.72 -2.52
CA ALA A 23 8.24 3.74 -1.80
C ALA A 23 7.49 5.07 -1.92
N PRO A 24 7.57 5.95 -0.89
CA PRO A 24 6.98 7.28 -0.97
C PRO A 24 7.69 8.17 -2.00
N GLU A 25 8.98 7.88 -2.27
CA GLU A 25 9.81 8.64 -3.19
C GLU A 25 10.11 7.83 -4.46
N GLU A 26 9.86 8.46 -5.61
CA GLU A 26 10.09 7.92 -6.94
C GLU A 26 11.54 7.42 -7.15
N ALA A 27 12.52 8.19 -6.67
CA ALA A 27 13.93 7.86 -6.80
C ALA A 27 14.31 6.57 -6.04
N VAL A 28 13.70 6.35 -4.87
CA VAL A 28 13.90 5.13 -4.08
C VAL A 28 13.31 3.92 -4.79
N LEU A 29 12.12 4.08 -5.36
CA LEU A 29 11.45 3.02 -6.12
C LEU A 29 12.25 2.63 -7.38
N ALA A 30 12.74 3.62 -8.12
CA ALA A 30 13.59 3.39 -9.29
C ALA A 30 14.91 2.67 -8.93
N LYS A 31 15.53 3.06 -7.81
CA LYS A 31 16.74 2.38 -7.31
C LYS A 31 16.46 0.93 -6.93
N ALA A 32 15.35 0.65 -6.24
CA ALA A 32 14.97 -0.71 -5.87
C ALA A 32 14.68 -1.59 -7.10
N GLU A 33 13.99 -1.05 -8.10
CA GLU A 33 13.73 -1.77 -9.35
C GLU A 33 15.03 -2.13 -10.08
N SER A 34 15.97 -1.18 -10.19
CA SER A 34 17.28 -1.44 -10.78
C SER A 34 18.06 -2.49 -10.00
N ALA A 35 18.06 -2.42 -8.67
CA ALA A 35 18.76 -3.39 -7.82
C ALA A 35 18.21 -4.81 -7.98
N ILE A 36 16.89 -4.97 -8.08
CA ILE A 36 16.26 -6.27 -8.28
C ILE A 36 16.62 -6.87 -9.64
N ARG A 37 16.66 -6.05 -10.69
CA ARG A 37 17.07 -6.52 -12.02
C ARG A 37 18.51 -7.04 -12.01
N HIS A 38 19.45 -6.25 -11.52
CA HIS A 38 20.86 -6.67 -11.45
C HIS A 38 21.02 -7.92 -10.59
N PHE A 39 20.34 -7.97 -9.44
CA PHE A 39 20.36 -9.16 -8.59
C PHE A 39 19.83 -10.41 -9.30
N ALA A 40 18.75 -10.30 -10.07
CA ALA A 40 18.21 -11.41 -10.84
C ALA A 40 19.17 -11.89 -11.94
N GLU A 41 19.86 -10.96 -12.61
CA GLU A 41 20.90 -11.27 -13.61
C GLU A 41 22.10 -11.98 -12.97
N ASP A 42 22.60 -11.47 -11.84
CA ASP A 42 23.72 -12.06 -11.10
C ASP A 42 23.39 -13.48 -10.62
N VAL A 43 22.18 -13.69 -10.08
CA VAL A 43 21.71 -15.02 -9.65
C VAL A 43 21.57 -15.96 -10.83
N ALA A 44 21.00 -15.50 -11.96
CA ALA A 44 20.89 -16.33 -13.15
C ALA A 44 22.28 -16.82 -13.62
N LEU A 45 23.25 -15.90 -13.69
CA LEU A 45 24.63 -16.25 -14.07
C LEU A 45 25.27 -17.22 -13.06
N ALA A 46 25.16 -16.96 -11.76
CA ALA A 46 25.79 -17.76 -10.72
C ALA A 46 25.31 -19.22 -10.69
N TYR A 47 24.03 -19.45 -11.04
CA TYR A 47 23.42 -20.79 -11.04
C TYR A 47 23.31 -21.40 -12.45
N GLY A 48 23.86 -20.77 -13.48
CA GLY A 48 23.78 -21.26 -14.86
C GLY A 48 22.35 -21.29 -15.42
N CYS A 49 21.50 -20.38 -14.93
CA CYS A 49 20.15 -20.16 -15.41
C CYS A 49 20.12 -18.96 -16.37
N GLU A 50 18.97 -18.77 -17.03
CA GLU A 50 18.71 -17.62 -17.89
C GLU A 50 17.57 -16.78 -17.32
N LEU A 51 17.76 -15.46 -17.27
CA LEU A 51 16.66 -14.52 -17.02
C LEU A 51 15.97 -14.22 -18.35
N THR A 52 14.88 -14.94 -18.64
CA THR A 52 14.17 -14.84 -19.92
C THR A 52 13.37 -13.55 -20.04
N THR A 53 12.67 -13.14 -18.98
CA THR A 53 11.87 -11.91 -18.97
C THR A 53 11.99 -11.17 -17.64
N CYS A 54 12.09 -9.84 -17.71
CA CYS A 54 12.03 -8.94 -16.56
C CYS A 54 11.35 -7.63 -16.97
N GLU A 55 10.03 -7.59 -16.81
CA GLU A 55 9.21 -6.47 -17.27
C GLU A 55 8.50 -5.75 -16.12
N ARG A 56 8.26 -4.46 -16.31
CA ARG A 56 7.44 -3.66 -15.40
C ARG A 56 5.98 -3.80 -15.82
N MET A 57 5.19 -4.49 -15.01
CA MET A 57 3.75 -4.69 -15.26
C MET A 57 2.91 -3.44 -14.99
N SER A 58 3.29 -2.64 -13.98
CA SER A 58 2.52 -1.45 -13.56
C SER A 58 3.43 -0.40 -12.92
N ARG A 59 3.05 0.88 -13.05
CA ARG A 59 3.66 2.00 -12.34
C ARG A 59 2.58 2.97 -11.89
N THR A 60 2.59 3.29 -10.59
CA THR A 60 1.76 4.36 -10.03
C THR A 60 2.68 5.43 -9.47
N ALA A 61 2.55 6.66 -9.95
CA ALA A 61 3.29 7.79 -9.41
C ALA A 61 2.78 8.14 -8.00
N PRO A 62 3.65 8.64 -7.11
CA PRO A 62 3.23 9.16 -5.80
C PRO A 62 2.14 10.24 -5.96
N ALA A 63 0.95 10.00 -5.44
CA ALA A 63 -0.14 10.97 -5.36
C ALA A 63 0.08 11.97 -4.20
N THR A 64 -0.45 13.17 -4.32
CA THR A 64 -0.51 14.10 -3.18
C THR A 64 -1.95 14.46 -2.92
N PHE A 65 -2.31 14.64 -1.64
CA PHE A 65 -3.60 15.19 -1.26
C PHE A 65 -3.47 16.70 -1.14
N ASP A 66 -4.51 17.42 -1.55
CA ASP A 66 -4.63 18.85 -1.27
C ASP A 66 -4.54 19.09 0.26
N PRO A 67 -3.55 19.86 0.74
CA PRO A 67 -3.39 20.12 2.17
C PRO A 67 -4.65 20.69 2.83
N ALA A 68 -5.42 21.52 2.13
CA ALA A 68 -6.65 22.10 2.67
C ALA A 68 -7.71 21.03 2.92
N VAL A 69 -7.80 20.02 2.05
CA VAL A 69 -8.71 18.87 2.24
C VAL A 69 -8.24 18.02 3.42
N VAL A 70 -6.93 17.79 3.54
CA VAL A 70 -6.34 17.02 4.66
C VAL A 70 -6.63 17.70 6.00
N ASP A 71 -6.42 19.02 6.08
CA ASP A 71 -6.68 19.81 7.28
C ASP A 71 -8.16 19.73 7.69
N ARG A 72 -9.09 19.91 6.73
CA ARG A 72 -10.53 19.80 6.99
C ARG A 72 -10.94 18.43 7.52
N VAL A 73 -10.38 17.35 6.98
CA VAL A 73 -10.63 16.00 7.47
C VAL A 73 -10.09 15.87 8.89
N ALA A 74 -8.87 16.34 9.12
CA ALA A 74 -8.19 16.25 10.40
C ALA A 74 -8.96 16.98 11.52
N ASP A 75 -9.44 18.19 11.25
CA ASP A 75 -10.18 19.01 12.21
C ASP A 75 -11.55 18.40 12.55
N ARG A 76 -12.24 17.83 11.55
CA ARG A 76 -13.54 17.15 11.77
C ARG A 76 -13.41 15.86 12.54
N VAL A 77 -12.27 15.18 12.43
CA VAL A 77 -11.95 13.98 13.22
C VAL A 77 -11.60 14.38 14.66
N GLU A 78 -10.84 15.47 14.85
CA GLU A 78 -10.53 16.01 16.17
C GLU A 78 -11.80 16.46 16.93
N ALA A 79 -12.74 17.12 16.24
CA ALA A 79 -14.03 17.55 16.81
C ALA A 79 -14.89 16.38 17.34
N ARG A 80 -14.56 15.13 17.02
CA ARG A 80 -15.22 13.93 17.53
C ARG A 80 -14.56 13.35 18.78
N GLY A 81 -13.53 14.01 19.32
CA GLY A 81 -12.88 13.62 20.56
C GLY A 81 -12.06 12.34 20.46
N LEU A 82 -11.57 11.98 19.26
CA LEU A 82 -10.74 10.79 19.04
C LEU A 82 -9.26 11.15 19.26
N PRO A 83 -8.61 10.70 20.36
CA PRO A 83 -7.23 11.08 20.65
C PRO A 83 -6.27 10.58 19.56
N GLY A 84 -5.36 11.45 19.11
CA GLY A 84 -4.32 11.11 18.13
C GLY A 84 -4.81 10.95 16.69
N ALA A 85 -6.11 11.09 16.43
CA ALA A 85 -6.69 10.82 15.13
C ALA A 85 -6.34 11.91 14.08
N GLN A 86 -6.19 13.16 14.49
CA GLN A 86 -5.70 14.26 13.63
C GLN A 86 -4.28 13.97 13.10
N ALA A 87 -3.36 13.55 13.97
CA ALA A 87 -2.00 13.18 13.60
C ALA A 87 -1.98 11.95 12.67
N LEU A 88 -2.87 10.97 12.89
CA LEU A 88 -3.02 9.81 12.02
C LEU A 88 -3.48 10.20 10.62
N VAL A 89 -4.48 11.09 10.48
CA VAL A 89 -4.96 11.59 9.17
C VAL A 89 -3.81 12.25 8.41
N ARG A 90 -3.09 13.18 9.04
CA ARG A 90 -1.95 13.88 8.43
C ARG A 90 -0.85 12.91 8.01
N ARG A 91 -0.51 11.93 8.85
CA ARG A 91 0.48 10.88 8.54
C ARG A 91 0.04 10.00 7.37
N ARG A 92 -1.23 9.59 7.34
CA ARG A 92 -1.78 8.80 6.24
C ARG A 92 -1.84 9.59 4.94
N ALA A 93 -2.23 10.86 4.96
CA ALA A 93 -2.23 11.70 3.77
C ALA A 93 -0.84 11.86 3.14
N ARG A 94 0.23 11.92 3.97
CA ARG A 94 1.62 11.93 3.50
C ARG A 94 2.07 10.59 2.89
N ARG A 95 1.48 9.47 3.33
CA ARG A 95 1.83 8.11 2.87
C ARG A 95 0.95 7.57 1.75
N ALA A 96 -0.28 8.05 1.64
CA ALA A 96 -1.25 7.60 0.64
C ALA A 96 -0.90 8.04 -0.80
N ALA A 97 0.28 8.63 -0.99
CA ALA A 97 0.90 8.85 -2.28
C ALA A 97 1.06 7.55 -3.08
N THR A 98 1.32 6.45 -2.41
CA THR A 98 1.26 5.10 -2.95
C THR A 98 -0.13 4.56 -2.62
N ARG A 99 -0.98 4.38 -3.63
CA ARG A 99 -2.42 4.02 -3.54
C ARG A 99 -2.74 2.77 -2.69
N HIS A 100 -1.71 2.05 -2.24
CA HIS A 100 -1.78 0.86 -1.40
C HIS A 100 -0.85 0.87 -0.17
N ASP A 101 -0.12 1.95 0.16
CA ASP A 101 0.72 2.00 1.38
C ASP A 101 -0.13 2.19 2.64
N LEU A 102 -0.75 1.10 3.05
CA LEU A 102 -1.09 0.87 4.44
C LEU A 102 -0.16 -0.23 4.97
N PRO A 103 1.06 0.10 5.41
CA PRO A 103 1.80 -0.85 6.23
C PRO A 103 1.03 -1.08 7.53
N ASP A 104 0.87 -2.35 7.90
CA ASP A 104 0.23 -2.87 9.13
C ASP A 104 0.88 -2.39 10.46
N ARG A 105 1.81 -1.43 10.42
CA ARG A 105 2.69 -1.12 11.56
C ARG A 105 2.35 0.09 12.41
N ASP A 106 1.33 0.87 12.07
CA ASP A 106 0.93 2.01 12.90
C ASP A 106 -0.33 1.66 13.69
N GLY A 107 -0.11 0.97 14.81
CA GLY A 107 -1.07 0.44 15.79
C GLY A 107 -2.03 1.46 16.43
N VAL A 108 -2.79 2.18 15.60
CA VAL A 108 -3.96 2.96 15.99
C VAL A 108 -5.07 2.65 15.00
N ARG A 109 -5.67 1.47 15.14
CA ARG A 109 -6.94 1.12 14.50
C ARG A 109 -7.80 0.44 15.55
N ARG A 110 -8.78 1.17 16.09
CA ARG A 110 -9.86 0.57 16.88
C ARG A 110 -10.81 -0.29 16.02
N SER A 111 -10.63 -0.29 14.69
CA SER A 111 -11.67 -0.70 13.73
C SER A 111 -11.28 -1.80 12.75
N GLN A 112 -10.05 -2.33 12.77
CA GLN A 112 -9.62 -3.44 11.92
C GLN A 112 -9.01 -4.44 12.87
N ARG A 113 -9.47 -5.69 12.88
CA ARG A 113 -8.89 -6.75 13.72
C ARG A 113 -7.38 -6.80 13.50
N ASP A 114 -6.63 -6.19 14.40
CA ASP A 114 -5.16 -6.05 14.36
C ASP A 114 -4.57 -5.50 13.05
N GLY A 115 -5.35 -4.74 12.28
CA GLY A 115 -4.93 -4.19 10.99
C GLY A 115 -4.96 -5.16 9.81
N ILE A 116 -5.43 -6.40 10.01
CA ILE A 116 -5.55 -7.43 8.96
C ILE A 116 -6.26 -6.87 7.72
N SER A 117 -5.67 -7.09 6.55
CA SER A 117 -6.26 -6.77 5.24
C SER A 117 -5.86 -7.81 4.20
N HIS A 118 -6.60 -7.91 3.09
CA HIS A 118 -6.43 -8.95 2.06
C HIS A 118 -6.59 -10.39 2.60
N SER A 119 -7.40 -10.54 3.65
CA SER A 119 -7.71 -11.81 4.30
C SER A 119 -9.22 -11.93 4.52
N PRO A 120 -9.80 -13.14 4.49
CA PRO A 120 -11.19 -13.36 4.92
C PRO A 120 -11.47 -12.88 6.37
N ASP A 121 -10.43 -12.79 7.20
CA ASP A 121 -10.51 -12.30 8.58
C ASP A 121 -10.48 -10.76 8.68
N GLU A 122 -10.32 -10.06 7.56
CA GLU A 122 -10.46 -8.60 7.49
C GLU A 122 -11.89 -8.21 7.92
N TRP A 123 -11.97 -7.36 8.95
CA TRP A 123 -13.25 -6.98 9.54
C TRP A 123 -13.22 -5.56 10.06
N SER A 124 -14.26 -4.79 9.71
CA SER A 124 -14.51 -3.47 10.27
C SER A 124 -15.78 -3.43 11.11
N LEU A 125 -15.71 -2.77 12.27
CA LEU A 125 -16.87 -2.57 13.13
C LEU A 125 -17.93 -1.73 12.40
N PRO A 126 -19.22 -2.10 12.44
CA PRO A 126 -20.30 -1.32 11.81
C PRO A 126 -20.32 0.15 12.25
N GLU A 127 -19.99 0.42 13.51
CA GLU A 127 -19.90 1.76 14.07
C GLU A 127 -18.80 2.58 13.41
N ASP A 128 -17.64 1.98 13.15
CA ASP A 128 -16.51 2.64 12.50
C ASP A 128 -16.79 2.89 11.01
N CYS A 129 -17.45 1.96 10.32
CA CYS A 129 -17.95 2.16 8.97
C CYS A 129 -18.92 3.34 8.90
N THR A 130 -19.89 3.38 9.84
CA THR A 130 -20.87 4.47 9.95
C THR A 130 -20.18 5.81 10.20
N LEU A 131 -19.21 5.82 11.12
CA LEU A 131 -18.43 7.00 11.47
C LEU A 131 -17.64 7.53 10.27
N GLY A 132 -17.02 6.64 9.50
CA GLY A 132 -16.28 6.92 8.29
C GLY A 132 -17.16 7.56 7.21
N VAL A 133 -18.33 6.98 6.94
CA VAL A 133 -19.29 7.52 5.96
C VAL A 133 -19.77 8.91 6.38
N GLN A 134 -20.14 9.10 7.65
CA GLN A 134 -20.57 10.40 8.15
C GLN A 134 -19.46 11.46 8.06
N LEU A 135 -18.20 11.08 8.30
CA LEU A 135 -17.06 11.99 8.17
C LEU A 135 -16.89 12.43 6.72
N MET A 136 -16.89 11.45 5.80
CA MET A 136 -16.75 11.69 4.36
C MET A 136 -17.86 12.61 3.85
N ALA A 137 -19.12 12.33 4.20
CA ALA A 137 -20.25 13.17 3.82
C ALA A 137 -20.12 14.61 4.33
N LYS A 138 -19.72 14.78 5.60
CA LYS A 138 -19.48 16.09 6.21
C LYS A 138 -18.40 16.89 5.49
N VAL A 139 -17.27 16.25 5.15
CA VAL A 139 -16.18 16.89 4.42
C VAL A 139 -16.62 17.27 3.01
N ALA A 140 -17.29 16.36 2.29
CA ALA A 140 -17.78 16.60 0.93
C ALA A 140 -18.78 17.75 0.86
N ILE A 141 -19.76 17.81 1.78
CA ILE A 141 -20.70 18.92 1.86
C ILE A 141 -19.98 20.24 2.13
N GLY A 142 -18.96 20.23 3.00
CA GLY A 142 -18.13 21.41 3.24
C GLY A 142 -17.43 21.92 1.98
N LEU A 143 -16.89 21.02 1.17
CA LEU A 143 -16.20 21.37 -0.08
C LEU A 143 -17.15 21.89 -1.18
N LEU A 144 -18.41 21.47 -1.17
CA LEU A 144 -19.42 21.91 -2.16
C LEU A 144 -20.01 23.29 -1.85
N ASN A 145 -19.88 23.76 -0.62
CA ASN A 145 -20.46 25.01 -0.15
C ASN A 145 -19.44 26.17 -0.10
N ASP A 146 -18.20 25.92 -0.53
CA ASP A 146 -17.18 26.95 -0.72
C ASP A 146 -17.15 27.44 -2.17
#